data_AF-A0A0Q8DKJ9-F1
#
_entry.id   AF-A0A0Q8DKJ9-F1
#
_cell.length_a   1.000
_cell.length_b   1.000
_cell.length_c   1.000
_cell.angle_alpha   90.00
_cell.angle_beta   90.00
_cell.angle_gamma   90.00
#
_symmetry.space_group_name_H-M   'P 1'
#
loop_
_entity.id
_entity.type
_entity.pdbx_description
1 polymer ?
#
loop_
_entity_poly.entity_id
_entity_poly.type
_entity_poly.pdbx_seq_one_letter_code
_entity_poly.pdbx_strand_id
1 'polypeptide(L)'
;MRRMFRRLSLLLPLWLVPLLAQANVQLVVDGVNDPLRNAVVAAVDLSQYATRDVSDAQVRRLVERAPEQVRTALEPYGYYDATVTSDLLPRGNDWLVTLHVKPGEPVKVTAVELQLDDTASRIGSIRRARRVIERLQGQVLNHGVYDAARDDLSAELTAQGFLDARLLTHRVEVRRADRSAVIKLAWQAGPRYRYGKVRFEGSQFNEGFLDRYVPFKSGDYFEQNELLALQQALNGADYFSVVNVLPDVDEAHAGVVDVTVQLVPAKRTIYTGGPFIGTDTGFGMRGGMERRWVNRRGHKWKNELVVAQRLKTLSTLYSIPLPGPNQRSYNFGANFRDADTTTSQSRTLELVGNETRQWHGWVRTLGVHALSGTFTVGKRGNEPDNTPGIDHGRSTLVFGEASLSRKKADNATFVRHGWAVNLAARSTVGTLLSNASFSQFTADAKWIRAFGERSRNRLILRGSAGITRTSDFSALPPQLRFFAGGDRSVRGYGFQSIGPRNGAGRVVGGRNLLVASTEMEHYFTRRWGMAAFVDAGNAFTGTDYRPRIGAGLGVRWLSPVGMIRVDVGTPIHDANAHGIELHLVIGPDL
;
A
#
# COMPACT_ATOMS: atom_id res chain seq x y z
N MET A 1 70.67 -9.28 53.08
CA MET A 1 69.39 -9.81 52.54
C MET A 1 69.51 -9.85 51.02
N ARG A 2 69.67 -11.05 50.45
CA ARG A 2 70.15 -11.35 49.07
C ARG A 2 68.93 -11.53 48.15
N ARG A 3 68.71 -10.82 47.03
CA ARG A 3 69.45 -10.52 45.77
C ARG A 3 68.77 -11.22 44.57
N MET A 4 68.14 -10.38 43.74
CA MET A 4 68.14 -10.31 42.26
C MET A 4 67.48 -11.39 41.38
N PHE A 5 66.53 -10.89 40.57
CA PHE A 5 65.95 -11.47 39.36
C PHE A 5 66.89 -11.38 38.13
N ARG A 6 66.92 -12.42 37.29
CA ARG A 6 67.10 -12.33 35.82
C ARG A 6 66.79 -13.65 35.09
N ARG A 7 65.87 -13.56 34.12
CA ARG A 7 65.69 -14.24 32.81
C ARG A 7 66.38 -15.60 32.52
N LEU A 8 65.63 -16.60 32.03
CA LEU A 8 65.66 -17.11 30.63
C LEU A 8 64.73 -18.35 30.42
N SER A 9 63.90 -18.28 29.37
CA SER A 9 63.67 -19.29 28.31
C SER A 9 62.95 -20.66 28.53
N LEU A 10 61.81 -20.78 27.81
CA LEU A 10 61.45 -21.82 26.80
C LEU A 10 61.16 -23.29 27.21
N LEU A 11 59.88 -23.71 27.12
CA LEU A 11 59.30 -24.58 26.05
C LEU A 11 57.98 -25.24 26.51
N LEU A 12 56.88 -24.86 25.86
CA LEU A 12 55.55 -25.48 25.94
C LEU A 12 55.46 -26.63 24.92
N PRO A 13 54.79 -27.77 25.21
CA PRO A 13 54.67 -28.86 24.24
C PRO A 13 53.62 -28.53 23.17
N LEU A 14 54.04 -28.64 21.90
CA LEU A 14 53.21 -28.59 20.71
C LEU A 14 52.20 -29.76 20.73
N TRP A 15 50.91 -29.43 20.76
CA TRP A 15 49.86 -30.33 20.27
C TRP A 15 49.81 -30.22 18.74
N LEU A 16 50.30 -31.24 18.06
CA LEU A 16 50.11 -31.43 16.62
C LEU A 16 48.65 -31.78 16.36
N VAL A 17 47.83 -30.75 16.10
CA VAL A 17 46.56 -30.92 15.40
C VAL A 17 46.89 -30.99 13.91
N PRO A 18 46.57 -32.07 13.19
CA PRO A 18 46.67 -32.06 11.74
C PRO A 18 45.68 -31.02 11.21
N LEU A 19 46.18 -29.97 10.55
CA LEU A 19 45.37 -29.19 9.63
C LEU A 19 44.98 -30.14 8.48
N LEU A 20 43.80 -30.73 8.56
CA LEU A 20 43.14 -31.28 7.38
C LEU A 20 42.88 -30.07 6.48
N ALA A 21 43.66 -29.97 5.43
CA ALA A 21 43.41 -28.98 4.40
C ALA A 21 42.06 -29.29 3.75
N GLN A 22 41.18 -28.29 3.76
CA GLN A 22 39.88 -28.44 3.15
C GLN A 22 40.01 -28.46 1.63
N ALA A 23 39.38 -29.45 1.00
CA ALA A 23 39.40 -29.67 -0.44
C ALA A 23 37.99 -29.46 -0.97
N ASN A 24 37.73 -28.34 -1.65
CA ASN A 24 36.42 -27.99 -2.16
C ASN A 24 36.33 -28.21 -3.68
N VAL A 25 35.11 -28.33 -4.20
CA VAL A 25 34.82 -28.46 -5.63
C VAL A 25 34.29 -27.16 -6.20
N GLN A 26 35.03 -26.56 -7.13
CA GLN A 26 34.52 -25.49 -7.96
C GLN A 26 33.86 -26.09 -9.22
N LEU A 27 32.54 -25.96 -9.34
CA LEU A 27 31.78 -26.42 -10.50
C LEU A 27 31.57 -25.29 -11.51
N VAL A 28 31.94 -25.55 -12.77
CA VAL A 28 31.64 -24.68 -13.91
C VAL A 28 30.80 -25.46 -14.92
N VAL A 29 29.73 -24.86 -15.41
CA VAL A 29 28.86 -25.45 -16.45
C VAL A 29 28.80 -24.48 -17.62
N ASP A 30 29.12 -24.96 -18.81
CA ASP A 30 29.06 -24.20 -20.07
C ASP A 30 28.27 -24.94 -21.16
N GLY A 31 28.12 -24.30 -22.33
CA GLY A 31 27.35 -24.83 -23.46
C GLY A 31 25.82 -24.69 -23.33
N VAL A 32 25.33 -24.15 -22.21
CA VAL A 32 23.90 -23.88 -21.96
C VAL A 32 23.62 -22.49 -21.41
N ASN A 33 22.41 -21.98 -21.67
CA ASN A 33 21.92 -20.70 -21.15
C ASN A 33 21.57 -20.78 -19.65
N ASP A 34 21.34 -19.63 -19.02
CA ASP A 34 21.20 -19.54 -17.56
C ASP A 34 20.10 -20.43 -16.96
N PRO A 35 18.88 -20.57 -17.54
CA PRO A 35 17.86 -21.45 -16.98
C PRO A 35 18.29 -22.93 -16.92
N LEU A 36 18.87 -23.44 -18.01
CA LEU A 36 19.36 -24.82 -18.09
C LEU A 36 20.61 -25.00 -17.22
N ARG A 37 21.50 -24.01 -17.20
CA ARG A 37 22.70 -24.01 -16.34
C ARG A 37 22.33 -24.15 -14.87
N ASN A 38 21.36 -23.38 -14.40
CA ASN A 38 20.90 -23.43 -13.02
C ASN A 38 20.27 -24.78 -12.69
N ALA A 39 19.48 -25.36 -13.60
CA ALA A 39 18.91 -26.69 -13.44
C ALA A 39 20.01 -27.77 -13.31
N VAL A 40 21.02 -27.70 -14.17
CA VAL A 40 22.18 -28.62 -14.14
C VAL A 40 22.96 -28.47 -12.84
N VAL A 41 23.31 -27.26 -12.44
CA VAL A 41 24.04 -26.98 -11.19
C VAL A 41 23.25 -27.50 -9.98
N ALA A 42 21.94 -27.32 -9.95
CA ALA A 42 21.10 -27.79 -8.84
C ALA A 42 20.96 -29.31 -8.79
N ALA A 43 21.06 -30.01 -9.92
CA ALA A 43 20.81 -31.44 -10.02
C ALA A 43 22.06 -32.31 -9.81
N VAL A 44 23.27 -31.78 -10.04
CA VAL A 44 24.50 -32.56 -9.86
C VAL A 44 24.95 -32.58 -8.41
N ASP A 45 25.35 -33.76 -7.92
CA ASP A 45 25.82 -33.94 -6.54
C ASP A 45 27.09 -33.13 -6.24
N LEU A 46 27.91 -32.86 -7.27
CA LEU A 46 29.13 -32.05 -7.18
C LEU A 46 28.88 -30.66 -6.56
N SER A 47 27.69 -30.09 -6.76
CA SER A 47 27.33 -28.76 -6.24
C SER A 47 27.33 -28.70 -4.71
N GLN A 48 27.07 -29.82 -4.03
CA GLN A 48 27.04 -29.91 -2.57
C GLN A 48 28.45 -29.82 -1.94
N TYR A 49 29.49 -30.07 -2.74
CA TYR A 49 30.90 -30.05 -2.32
C TYR A 49 31.61 -28.73 -2.64
N ALA A 50 30.85 -27.70 -3.02
CA ALA A 50 31.38 -26.33 -3.11
C ALA A 50 31.81 -25.75 -1.74
N THR A 51 31.32 -26.35 -0.64
CA THR A 51 31.59 -25.91 0.74
C THR A 51 31.91 -27.06 1.69
N ARG A 52 32.14 -28.26 1.16
CA ARG A 52 32.38 -29.49 1.94
C ARG A 52 33.61 -30.19 1.42
N ASP A 53 34.35 -30.81 2.33
CA ASP A 53 35.53 -31.59 2.00
C ASP A 53 35.18 -32.83 1.18
N VAL A 54 36.02 -33.10 0.18
CA VAL A 54 35.88 -34.24 -0.71
C VAL A 54 37.24 -34.92 -0.93
N SER A 55 37.26 -36.25 -0.92
CA SER A 55 38.47 -37.01 -1.25
C SER A 55 38.64 -37.17 -2.75
N ASP A 56 39.88 -37.36 -3.23
CA ASP A 56 40.18 -37.57 -4.67
C ASP A 56 39.32 -38.70 -5.29
N ALA A 57 39.22 -39.84 -4.60
CA ALA A 57 38.40 -40.97 -5.05
C ALA A 57 36.90 -40.63 -5.11
N GLN A 58 36.42 -39.77 -4.20
CA GLN A 58 35.03 -39.34 -4.18
C GLN A 58 34.73 -38.32 -5.29
N VAL A 59 35.63 -37.37 -5.57
CA VAL A 59 35.48 -36.42 -6.69
C VAL A 59 35.41 -37.15 -8.01
N ARG A 60 36.32 -38.10 -8.27
CA ARG A 60 36.32 -38.88 -9.51
C ARG A 60 35.00 -39.61 -9.72
N ARG A 61 34.48 -40.26 -8.68
CA ARG A 61 33.17 -40.92 -8.72
C ARG A 61 32.01 -39.96 -9.00
N LEU A 62 32.04 -38.77 -8.39
CA LEU A 62 31.02 -37.74 -8.62
C LEU A 62 31.07 -37.21 -10.05
N VAL A 63 32.27 -37.00 -10.61
CA VAL A 63 32.48 -36.60 -12.00
C VAL A 63 32.02 -37.68 -12.97
N GLU A 64 32.31 -38.95 -12.72
CA GLU A 64 31.84 -40.07 -13.55
C GLU A 64 30.31 -40.18 -13.59
N ARG A 65 29.62 -39.79 -12.52
CA ARG A 65 28.14 -39.80 -12.44
C ARG A 65 27.49 -38.53 -12.98
N ALA A 66 28.22 -37.43 -13.04
CA ALA A 66 27.68 -36.12 -13.41
C ALA A 66 27.03 -36.12 -14.81
N PRO A 67 27.57 -36.77 -15.87
CA PRO A 67 26.92 -36.80 -17.18
C PRO A 67 25.48 -37.31 -17.14
N GLU A 68 25.21 -38.42 -16.46
CA GLU A 68 23.85 -38.96 -16.36
C GLU A 68 22.93 -38.05 -15.54
N GLN A 69 23.43 -37.45 -14.45
CA GLN A 69 22.67 -36.47 -13.66
C GLN A 69 22.29 -35.25 -14.48
N VAL A 70 23.23 -34.73 -15.29
CA VAL A 70 22.98 -33.62 -16.22
C VAL A 70 21.95 -34.00 -17.27
N ARG A 71 22.03 -35.20 -17.87
CA ARG A 71 21.03 -35.68 -18.85
C ARG A 71 19.64 -35.70 -18.23
N THR A 72 19.47 -36.34 -17.08
CA THR A 72 18.20 -36.38 -16.35
C THR A 72 17.69 -34.99 -15.98
N ALA A 73 18.58 -34.06 -15.61
CA ALA A 73 18.21 -32.69 -15.27
C ALA A 73 17.67 -31.88 -16.45
N LEU A 74 18.05 -32.25 -17.67
CA LEU A 74 17.65 -31.56 -18.91
C LEU A 74 16.41 -32.17 -19.58
N GLU A 75 16.04 -33.41 -19.23
CA GLU A 75 14.81 -34.06 -19.71
C GLU A 75 13.53 -33.24 -19.41
N PRO A 76 13.35 -32.64 -18.21
CA PRO A 76 12.23 -31.73 -17.90
C PRO A 76 12.12 -30.53 -18.84
N TYR A 77 13.21 -30.14 -19.51
CA TYR A 77 13.27 -29.03 -20.44
C TYR A 77 13.23 -29.48 -21.91
N GLY A 78 12.97 -30.77 -22.15
CA GLY A 78 12.78 -31.33 -23.48
C GLY A 78 14.06 -31.88 -24.13
N TYR A 79 15.20 -31.88 -23.44
CA TYR A 79 16.48 -32.29 -24.02
C TYR A 79 16.85 -33.71 -23.56
N TYR A 80 16.44 -34.72 -24.32
CA TYR A 80 16.70 -36.14 -24.02
C TYR A 80 18.00 -36.68 -24.65
N ASP A 81 18.51 -35.98 -25.67
CA ASP A 81 19.72 -36.34 -26.41
C ASP A 81 20.95 -35.53 -25.97
N ALA A 82 20.90 -34.94 -24.76
CA ALA A 82 21.99 -34.14 -24.25
C ALA A 82 23.29 -34.98 -24.12
N THR A 83 24.41 -34.39 -24.53
CA THR A 83 25.74 -34.98 -24.40
C THR A 83 26.60 -34.11 -23.49
N VAL A 84 27.36 -34.75 -22.61
CA VAL A 84 28.11 -34.06 -21.56
C VAL A 84 29.50 -34.65 -21.52
N THR A 85 30.50 -33.79 -21.59
CA THR A 85 31.89 -34.13 -21.30
C THR A 85 32.34 -33.37 -20.06
N SER A 86 33.21 -33.98 -19.27
CA SER A 86 33.65 -33.41 -18.00
C SER A 86 35.17 -33.31 -17.94
N ASP A 87 35.68 -32.14 -17.59
CA ASP A 87 37.09 -31.93 -17.30
C ASP A 87 37.30 -31.81 -15.79
N LEU A 88 38.31 -32.51 -15.27
CA LEU A 88 38.70 -32.48 -13.87
C LEU A 88 40.15 -31.97 -13.76
N LEU A 89 40.33 -30.79 -13.17
CA LEU A 89 41.64 -30.17 -12.97
C LEU A 89 41.92 -29.98 -11.47
N PRO A 90 43.03 -30.53 -10.93
CA PRO A 90 43.45 -30.24 -9.57
C PRO A 90 43.95 -28.79 -9.47
N ARG A 91 43.55 -28.07 -8.43
CA ARG A 91 43.92 -26.67 -8.17
C ARG A 91 44.38 -26.50 -6.73
N GLY A 92 45.61 -26.90 -6.45
CA GLY A 92 46.11 -26.96 -5.07
C GLY A 92 45.43 -28.09 -4.30
N ASN A 93 44.74 -27.77 -3.21
CA ASN A 93 43.89 -28.74 -2.49
C ASN A 93 42.45 -28.80 -3.01
N ASP A 94 42.06 -27.89 -3.91
CA ASP A 94 40.71 -27.83 -4.49
C ASP A 94 40.64 -28.53 -5.85
N TRP A 95 39.42 -28.78 -6.32
CA TRP A 95 39.14 -29.37 -7.62
C TRP A 95 38.31 -28.42 -8.48
N LEU A 96 38.75 -28.15 -9.70
CA LEU A 96 37.94 -27.48 -10.71
C LEU A 96 37.31 -28.54 -11.62
N VAL A 97 35.99 -28.63 -11.59
CA VAL A 97 35.21 -29.50 -12.47
C VAL A 97 34.47 -28.64 -13.48
N THR A 98 34.73 -28.85 -14.77
CA THR A 98 34.00 -28.20 -15.85
C THR A 98 33.12 -29.22 -16.55
N LEU A 99 31.81 -29.00 -16.56
CA LEU A 99 30.85 -29.80 -17.32
C LEU A 99 30.50 -29.06 -18.62
N HIS A 100 30.95 -29.62 -19.73
CA HIS A 100 30.67 -29.14 -21.07
C HIS A 100 29.40 -29.78 -21.60
N VAL A 101 28.30 -29.03 -21.60
CA VAL A 101 26.96 -29.54 -21.90
C VAL A 101 26.54 -29.14 -23.31
N LYS A 102 26.22 -30.12 -24.15
CA LYS A 102 25.57 -29.92 -25.44
C LYS A 102 24.14 -30.47 -25.38
N PRO A 103 23.11 -29.61 -25.26
CA PRO A 103 21.72 -30.05 -25.08
C PRO A 103 21.18 -30.97 -26.18
N GLY A 104 21.71 -30.85 -27.40
CA GLY A 104 21.13 -31.49 -28.58
C GLY A 104 19.86 -30.78 -29.05
N GLU A 105 19.13 -31.44 -29.95
CA GLU A 105 17.84 -30.92 -30.41
C GLU A 105 16.74 -31.23 -29.38
N PRO A 106 15.87 -30.25 -29.08
CA PRO A 106 14.81 -30.45 -28.12
C PRO A 106 13.65 -31.26 -28.71
N VAL A 107 13.02 -32.08 -27.87
CA VAL A 107 11.72 -32.66 -28.13
C VAL A 107 10.66 -31.56 -28.21
N LYS A 108 9.83 -31.60 -29.25
CA LYS A 108 8.72 -30.66 -29.45
C LYS A 108 7.38 -31.33 -29.22
N VAL A 109 6.43 -30.58 -28.68
CA VAL A 109 5.05 -31.03 -28.52
C VAL A 109 4.37 -31.00 -29.88
N THR A 110 4.08 -32.15 -30.47
CA THR A 110 3.49 -32.25 -31.82
C THR A 110 1.96 -32.21 -31.77
N ALA A 111 1.37 -32.72 -30.70
CA ALA A 111 -0.07 -32.73 -30.48
C ALA A 111 -0.43 -32.54 -28.99
N VAL A 112 -1.56 -31.87 -28.77
CA VAL A 112 -2.20 -31.71 -27.47
C VAL A 112 -3.63 -32.21 -27.60
N GLU A 113 -3.90 -33.34 -26.96
CA GLU A 113 -5.23 -33.94 -26.87
C GLU A 113 -5.83 -33.57 -25.51
N LEU A 114 -6.71 -32.56 -25.50
CA LEU A 114 -7.39 -32.11 -24.29
C LEU A 114 -8.90 -32.37 -24.40
N GLN A 115 -9.40 -33.22 -23.51
CA GLN A 115 -10.82 -33.52 -23.36
C GLN A 115 -11.36 -32.82 -22.10
N LEU A 116 -12.42 -32.04 -22.28
CA LEU A 116 -13.12 -31.32 -21.21
C LEU A 116 -14.58 -31.13 -21.63
N ASP A 117 -15.49 -31.25 -20.67
CA ASP A 117 -16.92 -31.04 -20.88
C ASP A 117 -17.24 -29.67 -21.53
N ASP A 118 -18.21 -29.65 -22.44
CA ASP A 118 -18.62 -28.44 -23.18
C ASP A 118 -19.16 -27.35 -22.25
N THR A 119 -19.86 -27.74 -21.17
CA THR A 119 -20.39 -26.83 -20.16
C THR A 119 -19.28 -26.03 -19.47
N ALA A 120 -18.19 -26.70 -19.08
CA ALA A 120 -17.01 -26.06 -18.50
C ALA A 120 -16.27 -25.21 -19.54
N SER A 121 -16.14 -25.70 -20.78
CA SER A 121 -15.43 -25.01 -21.87
C SER A 121 -16.05 -23.67 -22.29
N ARG A 122 -17.35 -23.44 -22.00
CA ARG A 122 -18.03 -22.16 -22.28
C ARG A 122 -17.63 -21.04 -21.33
N ILE A 123 -17.15 -21.35 -20.12
CA ILE A 123 -16.76 -20.32 -19.14
C ILE A 123 -15.45 -19.64 -19.59
N GLY A 124 -15.43 -18.31 -19.55
CA GLY A 124 -14.35 -17.52 -20.14
C GLY A 124 -12.98 -17.75 -19.52
N SER A 125 -12.91 -17.98 -18.21
CA SER A 125 -11.66 -18.24 -17.48
C SER A 125 -11.11 -19.64 -17.75
N ILE A 126 -11.94 -20.68 -17.65
CA ILE A 126 -11.60 -22.06 -18.02
C ILE A 126 -11.11 -22.12 -19.48
N ARG A 127 -11.79 -21.43 -20.39
CA ARG A 127 -11.37 -21.35 -21.80
C ARG A 127 -10.03 -20.64 -22.00
N ARG A 128 -9.67 -19.67 -21.15
CA ARG A 128 -8.34 -19.06 -21.17
C ARG A 128 -7.28 -20.05 -20.70
N ALA A 129 -7.50 -20.74 -19.58
CA ALA A 129 -6.59 -21.75 -19.06
C ALA A 129 -6.39 -22.92 -20.05
N ARG A 130 -7.48 -23.45 -20.62
CA ARG A 130 -7.45 -24.45 -21.69
C ARG A 130 -6.58 -24.02 -22.88
N ARG A 131 -6.73 -22.78 -23.35
CA ARG A 131 -5.92 -22.24 -24.46
C ARG A 131 -4.43 -22.12 -24.13
N VAL A 132 -4.05 -21.97 -22.87
CA VAL A 132 -2.62 -22.00 -22.48
C VAL A 132 -2.04 -23.39 -22.75
N ILE A 133 -2.77 -24.45 -22.40
CA ILE A 133 -2.38 -25.84 -22.67
C ILE A 133 -2.34 -26.13 -24.18
N GLU A 134 -3.38 -25.74 -24.92
CA GLU A 134 -3.42 -25.94 -26.39
C GLU A 134 -2.25 -25.26 -27.11
N ARG A 135 -1.81 -24.09 -26.62
CA ARG A 135 -0.65 -23.35 -27.16
C ARG A 135 0.69 -24.03 -26.92
N LEU A 136 0.77 -25.07 -26.08
CA LEU A 136 1.98 -25.87 -25.94
C LEU A 136 2.31 -26.61 -27.23
N GLN A 137 1.31 -26.88 -28.08
CA GLN A 137 1.54 -27.47 -29.39
C GLN A 137 2.49 -26.60 -30.23
N GLY A 138 3.53 -27.24 -30.78
CA GLY A 138 4.60 -26.61 -31.55
C GLY A 138 5.76 -26.08 -30.70
N GLN A 139 5.62 -26.02 -29.37
CA GLN A 139 6.69 -25.56 -28.47
C GLN A 139 7.64 -26.69 -28.08
N VAL A 140 8.80 -26.32 -27.55
CA VAL A 140 9.72 -27.26 -26.87
C VAL A 140 9.01 -27.81 -25.63
N LEU A 141 9.09 -29.13 -25.43
CA LEU A 141 8.52 -29.75 -24.24
C LEU A 141 9.18 -29.17 -22.99
N ASN A 142 8.37 -28.63 -22.09
CA ASN A 142 8.80 -28.22 -20.77
C ASN A 142 7.79 -28.74 -19.75
N HIS A 143 8.24 -29.67 -18.89
CA HIS A 143 7.37 -30.33 -17.91
C HIS A 143 6.84 -29.34 -16.87
N GLY A 144 7.66 -28.38 -16.41
CA GLY A 144 7.21 -27.37 -15.45
C GLY A 144 6.11 -26.45 -16.02
N VAL A 145 6.22 -26.07 -17.30
CA VAL A 145 5.17 -25.27 -17.97
C VAL A 145 3.90 -26.11 -18.18
N TYR A 146 4.04 -27.39 -18.53
CA TYR A 146 2.92 -28.32 -18.64
C TYR A 146 2.19 -28.52 -17.31
N ASP A 147 2.94 -28.80 -16.23
CA ASP A 147 2.38 -29.03 -14.89
C ASP A 147 1.66 -27.78 -14.40
N ALA A 148 2.28 -26.60 -14.54
CA ALA A 148 1.63 -25.34 -14.19
C ALA A 148 0.33 -25.11 -14.97
N ALA A 149 0.33 -25.34 -16.29
CA ALA A 149 -0.87 -25.15 -17.10
C ALA A 149 -1.99 -26.16 -16.77
N ARG A 150 -1.65 -27.41 -16.44
CA ARG A 150 -2.59 -28.45 -15.97
C ARG A 150 -3.19 -28.06 -14.61
N ASP A 151 -2.35 -27.61 -13.69
CA ASP A 151 -2.76 -27.25 -12.34
C ASP A 151 -3.62 -25.97 -12.35
N ASP A 152 -3.27 -24.99 -13.18
CA ASP A 152 -4.07 -23.78 -13.41
C ASP A 152 -5.47 -24.11 -13.94
N LEU A 153 -5.59 -25.02 -14.91
CA LEU A 153 -6.89 -25.45 -15.42
C LEU A 153 -7.70 -26.18 -14.33
N SER A 154 -7.06 -27.05 -13.53
CA SER A 154 -7.72 -27.76 -12.43
C SER A 154 -8.20 -26.81 -11.33
N ALA A 155 -7.38 -25.81 -10.99
CA ALA A 155 -7.73 -24.75 -10.06
C ALA A 155 -8.88 -23.90 -10.59
N GLU A 156 -8.89 -23.55 -11.87
CA GLU A 156 -9.97 -22.76 -12.47
C GLU A 156 -11.29 -23.53 -12.55
N LEU A 157 -11.27 -24.84 -12.81
CA LEU A 157 -12.46 -25.69 -12.71
C LEU A 157 -13.07 -25.60 -11.30
N THR A 158 -12.24 -25.79 -10.28
CA THR A 158 -12.66 -25.70 -8.87
C THR A 158 -13.17 -24.30 -8.53
N ALA A 159 -12.44 -23.25 -8.93
CA ALA A 159 -12.78 -21.86 -8.66
C ALA A 159 -14.11 -21.43 -9.29
N GLN A 160 -14.50 -22.04 -10.41
CA GLN A 160 -15.77 -21.82 -11.10
C GLN A 160 -16.90 -22.76 -10.63
N GLY A 161 -16.68 -23.56 -9.59
CA GLY A 161 -17.72 -24.39 -8.98
C GLY A 161 -17.87 -25.79 -9.56
N PHE A 162 -16.90 -26.31 -10.32
CA PHE A 162 -16.83 -27.73 -10.66
C PHE A 162 -16.10 -28.50 -9.55
N LEU A 163 -16.75 -28.64 -8.40
CA LEU A 163 -16.12 -29.17 -7.18
C LEU A 163 -15.81 -30.67 -7.26
N ASP A 164 -16.53 -31.41 -8.12
CA ASP A 164 -16.30 -32.83 -8.40
C ASP A 164 -15.32 -33.08 -9.55
N ALA A 165 -14.64 -32.03 -10.05
CA ALA A 165 -13.78 -32.16 -11.22
C ALA A 165 -12.64 -33.17 -10.97
N ARG A 166 -12.55 -34.18 -11.84
CA ARG A 166 -11.52 -35.23 -11.76
C ARG A 166 -10.66 -35.24 -13.02
N LEU A 167 -9.35 -35.27 -12.83
CA LEU A 167 -8.38 -35.48 -13.90
C LEU A 167 -8.24 -36.98 -14.17
N LEU A 168 -8.93 -37.47 -15.20
CA LEU A 168 -8.98 -38.88 -15.57
C LEU A 168 -7.73 -39.34 -16.31
N THR A 169 -7.17 -38.49 -17.17
CA THR A 169 -5.95 -38.79 -17.92
C THR A 169 -4.95 -37.66 -17.75
N HIS A 170 -3.73 -38.00 -17.31
CA HIS A 170 -2.59 -37.10 -17.31
C HIS A 170 -1.35 -37.86 -17.78
N ARG A 171 -0.93 -37.65 -19.03
CA ARG A 171 0.29 -38.27 -19.53
C ARG A 171 0.92 -37.46 -20.64
N VAL A 172 2.25 -37.53 -20.69
CA VAL A 172 3.08 -37.00 -21.77
C VAL A 172 3.80 -38.18 -22.40
N GLU A 173 3.47 -38.48 -23.65
CA GLU A 173 4.08 -39.56 -24.41
C GLU A 173 5.27 -39.01 -25.20
N VAL A 174 6.50 -39.33 -24.79
CA VAL A 174 7.73 -38.84 -25.42
C VAL A 174 8.33 -39.93 -26.32
N ARG A 175 8.56 -39.60 -27.60
CA ARG A 175 9.25 -40.45 -28.57
C ARG A 175 10.60 -39.83 -28.90
N ARG A 176 11.66 -40.40 -28.33
CA ARG A 176 13.04 -39.89 -28.49
C ARG A 176 13.51 -39.96 -29.94
N ALA A 177 13.23 -41.06 -30.64
CA ALA A 177 13.62 -41.25 -32.05
C ALA A 177 13.05 -40.15 -32.97
N ASP A 178 11.80 -39.75 -32.75
CA ASP A 178 11.10 -38.73 -33.55
C ASP A 178 11.25 -37.32 -32.98
N ARG A 179 11.94 -37.16 -31.85
CA ARG A 179 12.03 -35.91 -31.06
C ARG A 179 10.67 -35.26 -30.84
N SER A 180 9.64 -36.07 -30.58
CA SER A 180 8.26 -35.63 -30.48
C SER A 180 7.63 -35.99 -29.13
N ALA A 181 6.71 -35.14 -28.68
CA ALA A 181 5.89 -35.38 -27.50
C ALA A 181 4.42 -35.17 -27.81
N VAL A 182 3.56 -36.04 -27.29
CA VAL A 182 2.09 -35.89 -27.32
C VAL A 182 1.58 -35.73 -25.90
N ILE A 183 0.88 -34.63 -25.64
CA ILE A 183 0.26 -34.37 -24.34
C ILE A 183 -1.18 -34.87 -24.39
N LYS A 184 -1.57 -35.76 -23.48
CA LYS A 184 -2.95 -36.25 -23.36
C LYS A 184 -3.51 -35.92 -21.99
N LEU A 185 -4.60 -35.16 -22.00
CA LEU A 185 -5.28 -34.69 -20.80
C LEU A 185 -6.79 -34.89 -20.95
N ALA A 186 -7.44 -35.41 -19.90
CA ALA A 186 -8.89 -35.55 -19.88
C ALA A 186 -9.44 -35.22 -18.50
N TRP A 187 -10.33 -34.24 -18.43
CA TRP A 187 -11.08 -33.90 -17.23
C TRP A 187 -12.54 -34.31 -17.38
N GLN A 188 -13.08 -34.87 -16.31
CA GLN A 188 -14.51 -34.99 -16.07
C GLN A 188 -14.88 -33.89 -15.07
N ALA A 189 -15.51 -32.81 -15.54
CA ALA A 189 -15.78 -31.64 -14.71
C ALA A 189 -16.95 -31.87 -13.74
N GLY A 190 -17.93 -32.67 -14.14
CA GLY A 190 -19.15 -32.89 -13.37
C GLY A 190 -20.11 -31.69 -13.41
N PRO A 191 -21.14 -31.66 -12.54
CA PRO A 191 -22.07 -30.54 -12.49
C PRO A 191 -21.40 -29.29 -11.90
N ARG A 192 -21.82 -28.12 -12.38
CA ARG A 192 -21.43 -26.83 -11.78
C ARG A 192 -22.32 -26.55 -10.58
N TYR A 193 -21.70 -26.36 -9.42
CA TYR A 193 -22.39 -26.12 -8.16
C TYR A 193 -22.97 -24.70 -8.08
N ARG A 194 -23.97 -24.53 -7.23
CA ARG A 194 -24.63 -23.25 -6.91
C ARG A 194 -24.55 -22.95 -5.42
N TYR A 195 -24.64 -21.68 -5.06
CA TYR A 195 -24.72 -21.28 -3.67
C TYR A 195 -26.06 -21.64 -3.05
N GLY A 196 -26.01 -22.22 -1.86
CA GLY A 196 -27.12 -22.48 -0.97
C GLY A 196 -27.40 -21.30 -0.05
N LYS A 197 -27.68 -21.59 1.22
CA LYS A 197 -27.90 -20.60 2.27
C LYS A 197 -26.58 -20.19 2.90
N VAL A 198 -26.47 -18.91 3.24
CA VAL A 198 -25.35 -18.39 4.04
C VAL A 198 -25.79 -18.32 5.50
N ARG A 199 -25.01 -18.93 6.40
CA ARG A 199 -25.26 -18.92 7.85
C ARG A 199 -24.14 -18.17 8.55
N PHE A 200 -24.49 -17.31 9.49
CA PHE A 200 -23.53 -16.53 10.27
C PHE A 200 -23.53 -17.00 11.72
N GLU A 201 -22.37 -17.43 12.22
CA GLU A 201 -22.20 -17.89 13.60
C GLU A 201 -21.31 -16.92 14.38
N GLY A 202 -21.65 -16.65 15.65
CA GLY A 202 -20.86 -15.75 16.51
C GLY A 202 -21.10 -14.25 16.26
N SER A 203 -22.11 -13.87 15.46
CA SER A 203 -22.47 -12.47 15.21
C SER A 203 -23.20 -11.82 16.39
N GLN A 204 -22.86 -10.56 16.69
CA GLN A 204 -23.52 -9.71 17.68
C GLN A 204 -24.68 -8.86 17.12
N PHE A 205 -24.97 -8.98 15.82
CA PHE A 205 -25.95 -8.15 15.11
C PHE A 205 -27.29 -8.87 14.94
N ASN A 206 -28.32 -8.10 14.56
CA ASN A 206 -29.62 -8.69 14.20
C ASN A 206 -29.47 -9.62 13.00
N GLU A 207 -30.34 -10.64 12.93
CA GLU A 207 -30.48 -11.48 11.75
C GLU A 207 -30.73 -10.62 10.49
N GLY A 208 -30.14 -11.00 9.36
CA GLY A 208 -30.20 -10.26 8.11
C GLY A 208 -29.28 -9.03 8.00
N PHE A 209 -28.67 -8.56 9.09
CA PHE A 209 -27.75 -7.41 9.03
C PHE A 209 -26.52 -7.70 8.14
N LEU A 210 -25.96 -8.91 8.28
CA LEU A 210 -24.75 -9.35 7.60
C LEU A 210 -24.98 -9.79 6.15
N ASP A 211 -26.22 -10.12 5.78
CA ASP A 211 -26.59 -10.52 4.42
C ASP A 211 -26.23 -9.45 3.38
N ARG A 212 -26.18 -8.19 3.80
CA ARG A 212 -25.77 -7.04 2.97
C ARG A 212 -24.28 -7.05 2.58
N TYR A 213 -23.47 -7.89 3.22
CA TYR A 213 -22.07 -8.12 2.86
C TYR A 213 -21.90 -9.28 1.88
N VAL A 214 -22.92 -10.11 1.68
CA VAL A 214 -22.88 -11.26 0.76
C VAL A 214 -22.93 -10.76 -0.68
N PRO A 215 -21.89 -11.02 -1.50
CA PRO A 215 -21.82 -10.52 -2.87
C PRO A 215 -22.68 -11.32 -3.86
N PHE A 216 -23.15 -12.50 -3.46
CA PHE A 216 -23.95 -13.44 -4.25
C PHE A 216 -25.32 -13.71 -3.62
N LYS A 217 -26.20 -14.36 -4.37
CA LYS A 217 -27.52 -14.82 -3.91
C LYS A 217 -27.58 -16.34 -3.94
N SER A 218 -28.49 -16.90 -3.14
CA SER A 218 -28.81 -18.32 -3.23
C SER A 218 -29.30 -18.67 -4.64
N GLY A 219 -28.77 -19.74 -5.22
CA GLY A 219 -29.01 -20.16 -6.59
C GLY A 219 -28.01 -19.62 -7.62
N ASP A 220 -27.21 -18.61 -7.29
CA ASP A 220 -26.11 -18.18 -8.17
C ASP A 220 -25.07 -19.31 -8.30
N TYR A 221 -24.34 -19.34 -9.43
CA TYR A 221 -23.28 -20.34 -9.59
C TYR A 221 -22.15 -20.10 -8.60
N PHE A 222 -21.58 -21.18 -8.07
CA PHE A 222 -20.47 -21.11 -7.15
C PHE A 222 -19.24 -20.51 -7.83
N GLU A 223 -18.63 -19.51 -7.19
CA GLU A 223 -17.38 -18.86 -7.63
C GLU A 223 -16.52 -18.52 -6.42
N GLN A 224 -15.38 -19.18 -6.26
CA GLN A 224 -14.51 -19.03 -5.07
C GLN A 224 -14.09 -17.57 -4.80
N ASN A 225 -13.95 -16.75 -5.85
CA ASN A 225 -13.64 -15.33 -5.72
C ASN A 225 -14.71 -14.54 -4.94
N GLU A 226 -15.97 -14.96 -5.01
CA GLU A 226 -17.06 -14.31 -4.28
C GLU A 226 -17.05 -14.66 -2.79
N LEU A 227 -16.61 -15.87 -2.41
CA LEU A 227 -16.34 -16.22 -1.01
C LEU A 227 -15.21 -15.36 -0.44
N LEU A 228 -14.14 -15.17 -1.21
CA LEU A 228 -13.04 -14.28 -0.83
C LEU A 228 -13.52 -12.83 -0.72
N ALA A 229 -14.38 -12.37 -1.63
CA ALA A 229 -14.96 -11.04 -1.57
C ALA A 229 -15.83 -10.85 -0.32
N LEU A 230 -16.63 -11.86 0.07
CA LEU A 230 -17.37 -11.87 1.33
C LEU A 230 -16.44 -11.76 2.54
N GLN A 231 -15.38 -12.58 2.59
CA GLN A 231 -14.40 -12.53 3.67
C GLN A 231 -13.72 -11.16 3.76
N GLN A 232 -13.32 -10.58 2.62
CA GLN A 232 -12.74 -9.23 2.55
C GLN A 232 -13.72 -8.15 2.99
N ALA A 233 -15.00 -8.25 2.61
CA ALA A 233 -16.03 -7.30 2.97
C ALA A 233 -16.31 -7.30 4.48
N LEU A 234 -16.35 -8.49 5.11
CA LEU A 234 -16.54 -8.66 6.56
C LEU A 234 -15.31 -8.21 7.36
N ASN A 235 -14.10 -8.51 6.88
CA ASN A 235 -12.86 -7.98 7.48
C ASN A 235 -12.81 -6.46 7.38
N GLY A 236 -13.13 -5.90 6.21
CA GLY A 236 -13.18 -4.45 5.97
C GLY A 236 -14.29 -3.73 6.76
N ALA A 237 -15.32 -4.45 7.19
CA ALA A 237 -16.36 -3.90 8.09
C ALA A 237 -15.81 -3.57 9.49
N ASP A 238 -14.69 -4.18 9.89
CA ASP A 238 -13.99 -3.99 11.16
C ASP A 238 -14.86 -4.31 12.40
N TYR A 239 -15.85 -5.19 12.28
CA TYR A 239 -16.65 -5.66 13.42
C TYR A 239 -16.09 -6.91 14.10
N PHE A 240 -15.25 -7.67 13.39
CA PHE A 240 -14.80 -9.00 13.76
C PHE A 240 -13.27 -9.06 13.80
N SER A 241 -12.72 -9.81 14.74
CA SER A 241 -11.28 -10.11 14.80
C SER A 241 -10.91 -11.36 14.01
N VAL A 242 -11.88 -12.25 13.79
CA VAL A 242 -11.73 -13.47 12.98
C VAL A 242 -12.94 -13.59 12.07
N VAL A 243 -12.69 -13.88 10.80
CA VAL A 243 -13.70 -14.15 9.76
C VAL A 243 -13.24 -15.37 8.98
N ASN A 244 -13.94 -16.49 9.14
CA ASN A 244 -13.72 -17.69 8.37
C ASN A 244 -14.96 -17.97 7.53
N VAL A 245 -14.80 -18.09 6.22
CA VAL A 245 -15.87 -18.42 5.28
C VAL A 245 -15.64 -19.85 4.80
N LEU A 246 -16.51 -20.76 5.22
CA LEU A 246 -16.37 -22.20 4.97
C LEU A 246 -17.53 -22.65 4.08
N PRO A 247 -17.25 -23.08 2.82
CA PRO A 247 -18.25 -23.75 2.01
C PRO A 247 -18.41 -25.21 2.48
N ASP A 248 -19.65 -25.63 2.71
CA ASP A 248 -19.96 -26.97 3.21
C ASP A 248 -20.08 -27.95 2.03
N VAL A 249 -18.93 -28.33 1.48
CA VAL A 249 -18.85 -29.18 0.27
C VAL A 249 -19.22 -30.64 0.55
N ASP A 250 -18.88 -31.14 1.76
CA ASP A 250 -19.16 -32.54 2.14
C ASP A 250 -20.66 -32.82 2.30
N GLU A 251 -21.45 -31.79 2.66
CA GLU A 251 -22.91 -31.86 2.75
C GLU A 251 -23.61 -31.27 1.52
N ALA A 252 -22.90 -31.10 0.40
CA ALA A 252 -23.51 -30.52 -0.79
C ALA A 252 -24.53 -31.49 -1.43
N HIS A 253 -25.82 -31.16 -1.31
CA HIS A 253 -26.90 -31.96 -1.87
C HIS A 253 -27.30 -31.40 -3.25
N ALA A 254 -27.37 -32.27 -4.26
CA ALA A 254 -27.88 -31.94 -5.60
C ALA A 254 -27.19 -30.72 -6.28
N GLY A 255 -25.89 -30.52 -6.05
CA GLY A 255 -25.12 -29.43 -6.67
C GLY A 255 -25.33 -28.06 -6.01
N VAL A 256 -25.79 -28.02 -4.75
CA VAL A 256 -25.95 -26.79 -3.96
C VAL A 256 -25.04 -26.84 -2.73
N VAL A 257 -24.28 -25.77 -2.49
CA VAL A 257 -23.30 -25.64 -1.38
C VAL A 257 -23.76 -24.56 -0.41
N ASP A 258 -24.16 -24.96 0.80
CA ASP A 258 -24.37 -24.01 1.91
C ASP A 258 -23.02 -23.40 2.34
N VAL A 259 -23.04 -22.17 2.87
CA VAL A 259 -21.83 -21.46 3.29
C VAL A 259 -21.97 -21.07 4.75
N THR A 260 -21.09 -21.57 5.59
CA THR A 260 -21.03 -21.24 7.01
C THR A 260 -19.93 -20.20 7.25
N VAL A 261 -20.31 -19.07 7.85
CA VAL A 261 -19.42 -17.96 8.16
C VAL A 261 -19.24 -17.87 9.67
N GLN A 262 -18.06 -18.28 10.14
CA GLN A 262 -17.70 -18.24 11.55
C GLN A 262 -17.05 -16.90 11.88
N LEU A 263 -17.60 -16.23 12.89
CA LEU A 263 -17.20 -14.88 13.28
C LEU A 263 -16.81 -14.83 14.75
N VAL A 264 -15.75 -14.08 15.05
CA VAL A 264 -15.42 -13.69 16.42
C VAL A 264 -15.51 -12.16 16.53
N PRO A 265 -16.39 -11.61 17.37
CA PRO A 265 -16.51 -10.16 17.56
C PRO A 265 -15.17 -9.54 18.01
N ALA A 266 -14.75 -8.48 17.34
CA ALA A 266 -13.57 -7.73 17.75
C ALA A 266 -13.85 -6.95 19.06
N LYS A 267 -12.82 -6.37 19.69
CA LYS A 267 -13.05 -5.51 20.86
C LYS A 267 -13.95 -4.33 20.49
N ARG A 268 -15.12 -4.23 21.14
CA ARG A 268 -16.14 -3.22 20.83
C ARG A 268 -15.63 -1.78 20.84
N THR A 269 -14.68 -1.46 21.71
CA THR A 269 -14.15 -0.11 21.88
C THR A 269 -12.64 -0.10 21.73
N ILE A 270 -12.15 0.81 20.90
CA ILE A 270 -10.73 1.09 20.70
C ILE A 270 -10.46 2.47 21.30
N TYR A 271 -9.42 2.55 22.13
CA TYR A 271 -8.86 3.81 22.59
C TYR A 271 -7.54 4.03 21.88
N THR A 272 -7.34 5.23 21.33
CA THR A 272 -6.09 5.65 20.73
C THR A 272 -5.58 6.89 21.47
N GLY A 273 -4.27 7.04 21.56
CA GLY A 273 -3.67 8.16 22.28
C GLY A 273 -2.23 8.34 21.86
N GLY A 274 -1.79 9.59 21.71
CA GLY A 274 -0.38 9.87 21.44
C GLY A 274 -0.05 11.36 21.49
N PRO A 275 1.18 11.70 21.91
CA PRO A 275 1.69 13.05 21.76
C PRO A 275 1.97 13.35 20.28
N PHE A 276 1.91 14.62 19.92
CA PHE A 276 2.37 15.11 18.63
C PHE A 276 2.98 16.50 18.77
N ILE A 277 3.77 16.90 17.78
CA ILE A 277 4.35 18.23 17.70
C ILE A 277 4.28 18.69 16.24
N GLY A 278 3.87 19.94 16.06
CA GLY A 278 3.86 20.62 14.78
C GLY A 278 4.17 22.10 14.98
N THR A 279 4.70 22.77 13.98
CA THR A 279 5.04 24.20 14.06
C THR A 279 3.81 25.10 14.02
N ASP A 280 2.74 24.61 13.40
CA ASP A 280 1.42 25.25 13.29
C ASP A 280 0.60 25.13 14.58
N THR A 281 0.65 23.96 15.20
CA THR A 281 -0.20 23.55 16.33
C THR A 281 0.52 23.61 17.68
N GLY A 282 1.84 23.56 17.67
CA GLY A 282 2.68 23.40 18.86
C GLY A 282 2.74 21.94 19.33
N PHE A 283 3.24 21.75 20.55
CA PHE A 283 3.14 20.45 21.23
C PHE A 283 1.69 20.18 21.65
N GLY A 284 1.25 18.93 21.52
CA GLY A 284 -0.08 18.53 21.94
C GLY A 284 -0.26 17.03 22.11
N MET A 285 -1.47 16.66 22.52
CA MET A 285 -1.91 15.28 22.64
C MET A 285 -3.17 15.06 21.83
N ARG A 286 -3.25 13.92 21.15
CA ARG A 286 -4.47 13.42 20.51
C ARG A 286 -4.97 12.20 21.29
N GLY A 287 -6.24 12.18 21.62
CA GLY A 287 -6.95 11.03 22.16
C GLY A 287 -8.15 10.66 21.28
N GLY A 288 -8.43 9.39 21.13
CA GLY A 288 -9.54 8.89 20.34
C GLY A 288 -10.27 7.76 21.05
N MET A 289 -11.59 7.72 20.89
CA MET A 289 -12.43 6.60 21.26
C MET A 289 -13.30 6.20 20.06
N GLU A 290 -13.13 4.98 19.58
CA GLU A 290 -13.97 4.40 18.55
C GLU A 290 -14.78 3.24 19.12
N ARG A 291 -16.11 3.33 19.01
CA ARG A 291 -17.00 2.19 19.19
C ARG A 291 -17.27 1.56 17.82
N ARG A 292 -16.66 0.39 17.58
CA ARG A 292 -16.84 -0.41 16.36
C ARG A 292 -18.31 -0.73 16.09
N TRP A 293 -19.12 -0.86 17.14
CA TRP A 293 -20.57 -0.83 17.03
C TRP A 293 -21.24 -0.27 18.30
N VAL A 294 -22.28 0.53 18.13
CA VAL A 294 -23.10 1.10 19.22
C VAL A 294 -24.41 0.34 19.43
N ASN A 295 -24.96 -0.30 18.39
CA ASN A 295 -26.20 -1.07 18.45
C ASN A 295 -26.11 -2.35 17.60
N ARG A 296 -27.15 -3.19 17.66
CA ARG A 296 -27.26 -4.42 16.85
C ARG A 296 -27.52 -4.18 15.35
N ARG A 297 -27.61 -2.92 14.93
CA ARG A 297 -27.73 -2.50 13.51
C ARG A 297 -26.39 -2.05 12.92
N GLY A 298 -25.27 -2.22 13.63
CA GLY A 298 -23.92 -1.93 13.13
C GLY A 298 -23.55 -0.45 13.07
N HIS A 299 -24.31 0.45 13.70
CA HIS A 299 -23.93 1.86 13.71
C HIS A 299 -22.61 2.04 14.47
N LYS A 300 -21.78 2.99 14.07
CA LYS A 300 -20.47 3.28 14.66
C LYS A 300 -20.46 4.65 15.31
N TRP A 301 -19.57 4.84 16.29
CA TRP A 301 -19.39 6.14 16.94
C TRP A 301 -17.92 6.40 17.22
N LYS A 302 -17.38 7.49 16.68
CA LYS A 302 -15.99 7.91 16.86
C LYS A 302 -15.94 9.27 17.55
N ASN A 303 -15.07 9.40 18.52
CA ASN A 303 -14.76 10.65 19.20
C ASN A 303 -13.26 10.90 19.12
N GLU A 304 -12.85 12.12 18.82
CA GLU A 304 -11.45 12.53 18.77
C GLU A 304 -11.30 13.86 19.52
N LEU A 305 -10.33 13.89 20.43
CA LEU A 305 -9.94 15.04 21.21
C LEU A 305 -8.50 15.40 20.84
N VAL A 306 -8.27 16.65 20.45
CA VAL A 306 -6.95 17.22 20.26
C VAL A 306 -6.79 18.35 21.25
N VAL A 307 -5.71 18.32 22.03
CA VAL A 307 -5.33 19.41 22.93
C VAL A 307 -3.87 19.75 22.65
N ALA A 308 -3.66 20.89 22.00
CA ALA A 308 -2.34 21.43 21.69
C ALA A 308 -2.25 22.91 22.10
N GLN A 309 -1.04 23.45 22.09
CA GLN A 309 -0.77 24.84 22.47
C GLN A 309 -1.63 25.85 21.69
N ARG A 310 -1.81 25.63 20.38
CA ARG A 310 -2.50 26.55 19.46
C ARG A 310 -3.80 26.00 18.89
N LEU A 311 -4.18 24.78 19.26
CA LEU A 311 -5.36 24.11 18.71
C LEU A 311 -5.99 23.16 19.73
N LYS A 312 -7.29 23.34 19.96
CA LYS A 312 -8.13 22.42 20.74
C LYS A 312 -9.31 22.03 19.89
N THR A 313 -9.52 20.72 19.69
CA THR A 313 -10.69 20.23 18.95
C THR A 313 -11.36 19.09 19.69
N LEU A 314 -12.68 19.08 19.68
CA LEU A 314 -13.50 17.94 20.06
C LEU A 314 -14.39 17.59 18.88
N SER A 315 -14.15 16.43 18.27
CA SER A 315 -14.89 15.95 17.12
C SER A 315 -15.63 14.67 17.50
N THR A 316 -16.92 14.61 17.21
CA THR A 316 -17.75 13.41 17.38
C THR A 316 -18.40 13.07 16.05
N LEU A 317 -18.43 11.79 15.70
CA LEU A 317 -18.94 11.29 14.43
C LEU A 317 -19.72 10.01 14.65
N TYR A 318 -21.01 10.05 14.37
CA TYR A 318 -21.89 8.89 14.34
C TYR A 318 -22.08 8.44 12.89
N SER A 319 -21.79 7.18 12.61
CA SER A 319 -21.86 6.63 11.25
C SER A 319 -22.87 5.49 11.18
N ILE A 320 -23.73 5.54 10.17
CA ILE A 320 -24.68 4.49 9.82
C ILE A 320 -24.16 3.84 8.52
N PRO A 321 -23.40 2.73 8.62
CA PRO A 321 -22.90 2.04 7.44
C PRO A 321 -24.03 1.29 6.75
N LEU A 322 -24.08 1.43 5.43
CA LEU A 322 -24.94 0.71 4.50
C LEU A 322 -24.03 -0.12 3.58
N PRO A 323 -23.54 -1.27 4.08
CA PRO A 323 -22.66 -2.16 3.33
C PRO A 323 -23.33 -2.65 2.05
N GLY A 324 -22.51 -2.88 1.04
CA GLY A 324 -22.90 -3.19 -0.33
C GLY A 324 -21.77 -2.81 -1.31
N PRO A 325 -22.00 -2.91 -2.63
CA PRO A 325 -20.94 -2.75 -3.64
C PRO A 325 -20.24 -1.38 -3.62
N ASN A 326 -20.92 -0.35 -3.12
CA ASN A 326 -20.41 1.02 -3.08
C ASN A 326 -20.02 1.48 -1.67
N GLN A 327 -19.98 0.60 -0.67
CA GLN A 327 -19.60 0.91 0.73
C GLN A 327 -20.18 2.24 1.25
N ARG A 328 -21.51 2.38 1.17
CA ARG A 328 -22.20 3.63 1.48
C ARG A 328 -22.28 3.85 2.99
N SER A 329 -22.24 5.10 3.45
CA SER A 329 -22.54 5.43 4.85
C SER A 329 -23.20 6.79 4.97
N TYR A 330 -24.06 6.95 5.99
CA TYR A 330 -24.54 8.26 6.44
C TYR A 330 -23.83 8.65 7.71
N ASN A 331 -23.34 9.88 7.78
CA ASN A 331 -22.56 10.36 8.91
C ASN A 331 -23.16 11.64 9.47
N PHE A 332 -23.19 11.71 10.79
CA PHE A 332 -23.65 12.86 11.56
C PHE A 332 -22.57 13.22 12.55
N GLY A 333 -22.06 14.44 12.47
CA GLY A 333 -20.93 14.86 13.30
C GLY A 333 -21.13 16.24 13.92
N ALA A 334 -20.43 16.44 15.02
CA ALA A 334 -20.25 17.75 15.61
C ALA A 334 -18.75 17.97 15.86
N ASN A 335 -18.25 19.15 15.50
CA ASN A 335 -16.85 19.51 15.59
C ASN A 335 -16.73 20.87 16.27
N PHE A 336 -16.27 20.86 17.53
CA PHE A 336 -15.88 22.06 18.23
C PHE A 336 -14.40 22.32 17.97
N ARG A 337 -14.05 23.54 17.57
CA ARG A 337 -12.69 23.96 17.27
C ARG A 337 -12.40 25.29 17.95
N ASP A 338 -11.35 25.31 18.75
CA ASP A 338 -10.75 26.52 19.33
C ASP A 338 -9.31 26.59 18.84
N ALA A 339 -9.01 27.56 17.98
CA ALA A 339 -7.72 27.73 17.35
C ALA A 339 -7.15 29.11 17.67
N ASP A 340 -5.89 29.15 18.06
CA ASP A 340 -5.14 30.34 18.42
C ASP A 340 -3.83 30.34 17.63
N THR A 341 -3.87 30.90 16.43
CA THR A 341 -2.75 30.94 15.50
C THR A 341 -2.02 32.27 15.59
N THR A 342 -0.83 32.34 14.98
CA THR A 342 -0.03 33.57 14.91
C THR A 342 -0.71 34.72 14.18
N THR A 343 -1.78 34.47 13.42
CA THR A 343 -2.49 35.44 12.59
C THR A 343 -3.98 35.53 12.89
N SER A 344 -4.56 34.61 13.66
CA SER A 344 -6.01 34.58 13.91
C SER A 344 -6.38 33.79 15.16
N GLN A 345 -7.47 34.15 15.81
CA GLN A 345 -8.13 33.33 16.82
C GLN A 345 -9.54 32.98 16.36
N SER A 346 -9.99 31.77 16.60
CA SER A 346 -11.35 31.35 16.22
C SER A 346 -11.89 30.28 17.15
N ARG A 347 -13.15 30.44 17.54
CA ARG A 347 -13.91 29.42 18.25
C ARG A 347 -15.18 29.11 17.46
N THR A 348 -15.25 27.91 16.89
CA THR A 348 -16.32 27.48 16.00
C THR A 348 -16.92 26.15 16.46
N LEU A 349 -18.22 26.01 16.27
CA LEU A 349 -18.96 24.75 16.33
C LEU A 349 -19.50 24.46 14.93
N GLU A 350 -19.22 23.28 14.43
CA GLU A 350 -19.69 22.80 13.13
C GLU A 350 -20.50 21.52 13.31
N LEU A 351 -21.73 21.51 12.83
CA LEU A 351 -22.55 20.31 12.70
C LEU A 351 -22.53 19.87 11.23
N VAL A 352 -22.38 18.57 10.99
CA VAL A 352 -22.34 18.00 9.64
C VAL A 352 -23.28 16.81 9.53
N GLY A 353 -24.02 16.77 8.43
CA GLY A 353 -24.75 15.58 7.98
C GLY A 353 -24.32 15.28 6.54
N ASN A 354 -23.75 14.09 6.30
CA ASN A 354 -23.28 13.73 4.97
C ASN A 354 -23.51 12.26 4.60
N GLU A 355 -23.46 11.98 3.30
CA GLU A 355 -23.36 10.66 2.72
C GLU A 355 -21.94 10.48 2.18
N THR A 356 -21.30 9.37 2.50
CA THR A 356 -20.07 8.92 1.81
C THR A 356 -20.33 7.62 1.06
N ARG A 357 -19.72 7.46 -0.12
CA ARG A 357 -19.72 6.18 -0.85
C ARG A 357 -18.51 6.04 -1.77
N GLN A 358 -18.14 4.80 -2.06
CA GLN A 358 -17.26 4.47 -3.18
C GLN A 358 -18.01 4.62 -4.51
N TRP A 359 -17.39 5.33 -5.46
CA TRP A 359 -17.97 5.66 -6.76
C TRP A 359 -16.84 5.68 -7.81
N HIS A 360 -16.81 4.68 -8.69
CA HIS A 360 -15.79 4.53 -9.75
C HIS A 360 -14.33 4.64 -9.24
N GLY A 361 -14.04 4.05 -8.07
CA GLY A 361 -12.73 4.12 -7.42
C GLY A 361 -12.42 5.43 -6.69
N TRP A 362 -13.36 6.36 -6.63
CA TRP A 362 -13.32 7.58 -5.81
C TRP A 362 -14.17 7.40 -4.56
N VAL A 363 -13.79 8.04 -3.46
CA VAL A 363 -14.69 8.27 -2.32
C VAL A 363 -15.38 9.60 -2.56
N ARG A 364 -16.70 9.56 -2.72
CA ARG A 364 -17.54 10.74 -2.87
C ARG A 364 -18.23 11.05 -1.55
N THR A 365 -18.20 12.31 -1.13
CA THR A 365 -18.96 12.81 0.01
C THR A 365 -19.91 13.92 -0.45
N LEU A 366 -21.18 13.82 -0.06
CA LEU A 366 -22.19 14.86 -0.28
C LEU A 366 -22.84 15.18 1.06
N GLY A 367 -22.90 16.44 1.45
CA GLY A 367 -23.42 16.79 2.77
C GLY A 367 -23.82 18.24 2.95
N VAL A 368 -24.34 18.53 4.13
CA VAL A 368 -24.69 19.87 4.60
C VAL A 368 -23.96 20.12 5.91
N HIS A 369 -23.43 21.33 6.04
CA HIS A 369 -22.69 21.81 7.20
C HIS A 369 -23.43 23.01 7.78
N ALA A 370 -23.51 23.08 9.11
CA ALA A 370 -23.95 24.25 9.86
C ALA A 370 -22.82 24.68 10.79
N LEU A 371 -22.16 25.79 10.46
CA LEU A 371 -21.02 26.34 11.17
C LEU A 371 -21.45 27.62 11.88
N SER A 372 -21.16 27.74 13.17
CA SER A 372 -21.33 28.99 13.90
C SER A 372 -20.16 29.26 14.84
N GLY A 373 -19.77 30.53 14.99
CA GLY A 373 -18.68 30.89 15.88
C GLY A 373 -18.22 32.33 15.77
N THR A 374 -17.18 32.65 16.54
CA THR A 374 -16.53 33.96 16.59
C THR A 374 -15.07 33.83 16.21
N PHE A 375 -14.50 34.89 15.67
CA PHE A 375 -13.11 34.91 15.27
C PHE A 375 -12.52 36.32 15.24
N THR A 376 -11.20 36.37 15.31
CA THR A 376 -10.38 37.56 15.06
C THR A 376 -9.32 37.22 14.00
N VAL A 377 -8.99 38.19 13.15
CA VAL A 377 -7.97 38.02 12.09
C VAL A 377 -7.01 39.20 12.08
N GLY A 378 -5.75 38.93 11.79
CA GLY A 378 -4.68 39.91 11.77
C GLY A 378 -3.95 40.06 13.11
N LYS A 379 -4.30 39.28 14.13
CA LYS A 379 -3.63 39.27 15.44
C LYS A 379 -2.15 38.91 15.28
N ARG A 380 -1.24 39.50 16.06
CA ARG A 380 0.19 39.11 16.09
C ARG A 380 0.57 38.67 17.50
N GLY A 381 0.93 37.40 17.66
CA GLY A 381 1.30 36.86 18.98
C GLY A 381 0.16 37.02 20.00
N ASN A 382 0.49 37.47 21.21
CA ASN A 382 -0.46 37.61 22.33
C ASN A 382 -1.03 39.03 22.47
N GLU A 383 -1.13 39.78 21.37
CA GLU A 383 -1.76 41.11 21.37
C GLU A 383 -3.17 41.07 22.01
N PRO A 384 -3.59 42.10 22.76
CA PRO A 384 -4.96 42.21 23.21
C PRO A 384 -5.95 42.25 22.04
N ASP A 385 -7.14 41.67 22.21
CA ASP A 385 -8.15 41.63 21.13
C ASP A 385 -8.60 43.02 20.68
N ASN A 386 -8.51 44.03 21.54
CA ASN A 386 -8.85 45.43 21.21
C ASN A 386 -7.73 46.19 20.47
N THR A 387 -6.65 45.51 20.06
CA THR A 387 -5.55 46.17 19.35
C THR A 387 -6.04 46.76 18.02
N PRO A 388 -5.84 48.07 17.74
CA PRO A 388 -6.38 48.73 16.55
C PRO A 388 -5.91 48.05 15.27
N GLY A 389 -6.83 47.69 14.38
CA GLY A 389 -6.56 47.03 13.08
C GLY A 389 -6.62 45.50 13.09
N ILE A 390 -7.07 44.88 14.18
CA ILE A 390 -7.54 43.49 14.21
C ILE A 390 -8.99 43.45 13.69
N ASP A 391 -9.27 42.51 12.79
CA ASP A 391 -10.62 42.31 12.27
C ASP A 391 -11.39 41.37 13.20
N HIS A 392 -12.60 41.74 13.60
CA HIS A 392 -13.50 40.90 14.41
C HIS A 392 -14.67 40.40 13.57
N GLY A 393 -15.10 39.17 13.81
CA GLY A 393 -16.26 38.63 13.12
C GLY A 393 -17.00 37.55 13.90
N ARG A 394 -18.28 37.42 13.54
CA ARG A 394 -19.14 36.30 13.93
C ARG A 394 -19.72 35.71 12.65
N SER A 395 -19.62 34.40 12.50
CA SER A 395 -20.17 33.68 11.35
C SER A 395 -21.24 32.71 11.82
N THR A 396 -22.33 32.65 11.07
CA THR A 396 -23.28 31.56 11.10
C THR A 396 -23.55 31.20 9.65
N LEU A 397 -23.17 30.00 9.23
CA LEU A 397 -23.17 29.57 7.84
C LEU A 397 -23.81 28.19 7.73
N VAL A 398 -24.76 28.04 6.82
CA VAL A 398 -25.30 26.74 6.40
C VAL A 398 -24.97 26.56 4.93
N PHE A 399 -24.18 25.52 4.61
CA PHE A 399 -23.69 25.30 3.25
C PHE A 399 -23.68 23.83 2.87
N GLY A 400 -23.91 23.56 1.59
CA GLY A 400 -23.72 22.24 1.01
C GLY A 400 -22.24 22.01 0.67
N GLU A 401 -21.78 20.78 0.81
CA GLU A 401 -20.46 20.30 0.37
C GLU A 401 -20.61 19.11 -0.58
N ALA A 402 -19.85 19.14 -1.68
CA ALA A 402 -19.59 17.99 -2.51
C ALA A 402 -18.08 17.79 -2.64
N SER A 403 -17.58 16.61 -2.27
CA SER A 403 -16.16 16.27 -2.39
C SER A 403 -15.91 14.92 -3.05
N LEU A 404 -14.78 14.84 -3.75
CA LEU A 404 -14.26 13.64 -4.39
C LEU A 404 -12.81 13.45 -3.96
N SER A 405 -12.49 12.29 -3.42
CA SER A 405 -11.13 11.93 -3.04
C SER A 405 -10.73 10.59 -3.63
N ARG A 406 -9.47 10.49 -4.08
CA ARG A 406 -8.90 9.22 -4.54
C ARG A 406 -7.42 9.18 -4.21
N LYS A 407 -7.02 8.04 -3.65
CA LYS A 407 -5.65 7.76 -3.23
C LYS A 407 -5.25 6.38 -3.75
N LYS A 408 -4.03 6.30 -4.30
CA LYS A 408 -3.37 5.04 -4.63
C LYS A 408 -1.97 5.08 -4.03
N ALA A 409 -1.64 4.07 -3.23
CA ALA A 409 -0.34 3.93 -2.59
C ALA A 409 0.10 2.47 -2.66
N ASP A 410 1.39 2.23 -2.89
CA ASP A 410 1.99 0.90 -2.87
C ASP A 410 2.19 0.35 -1.45
N ASN A 411 2.32 1.22 -0.46
CA ASN A 411 2.45 0.84 0.95
C ASN A 411 1.73 1.86 1.84
N ALA A 412 1.09 1.39 2.93
CA ALA A 412 0.32 2.23 3.83
C ALA A 412 1.18 3.12 4.76
N THR A 413 2.42 2.71 5.04
CA THR A 413 3.30 3.36 6.03
C THR A 413 4.39 4.22 5.38
N PHE A 414 4.94 3.79 4.24
CA PHE A 414 5.98 4.50 3.51
C PHE A 414 5.77 4.39 2.00
N VAL A 415 5.23 5.44 1.39
CA VAL A 415 4.80 5.39 -0.02
C VAL A 415 6.01 5.60 -0.93
N ARG A 416 6.36 4.61 -1.75
CA ARG A 416 7.39 4.78 -2.78
C ARG A 416 6.77 5.21 -4.09
N HIS A 417 5.60 4.68 -4.42
CA HIS A 417 4.85 5.02 -5.62
C HIS A 417 3.40 5.23 -5.25
N GLY A 418 2.91 6.45 -5.45
CA GLY A 418 1.53 6.75 -5.15
C GLY A 418 1.13 8.16 -5.47
N TRP A 419 -0.17 8.40 -5.38
CA TRP A 419 -0.76 9.70 -5.55
C TRP A 419 -2.05 9.82 -4.76
N ALA A 420 -2.42 11.05 -4.42
CA ALA A 420 -3.70 11.40 -3.83
C ALA A 420 -4.22 12.68 -4.50
N VAL A 421 -5.52 12.72 -4.78
CA VAL A 421 -6.25 13.87 -5.29
C VAL A 421 -7.50 14.07 -4.45
N ASN A 422 -7.72 15.29 -3.98
CA ASN A 422 -8.93 15.72 -3.28
C ASN A 422 -9.50 16.95 -3.97
N LEU A 423 -10.79 16.92 -4.28
CA LEU A 423 -11.55 18.02 -4.86
C LEU A 423 -12.74 18.28 -3.94
N ALA A 424 -13.01 19.54 -3.60
CA ALA A 424 -14.20 19.89 -2.82
C ALA A 424 -14.81 21.21 -3.31
N ALA A 425 -16.14 21.21 -3.44
CA ALA A 425 -16.95 22.37 -3.73
C ALA A 425 -17.91 22.61 -2.56
N ARG A 426 -18.00 23.85 -2.10
CA ARG A 426 -18.85 24.29 -0.99
C ARG A 426 -19.65 25.51 -1.41
N SER A 427 -20.92 25.57 -1.05
CA SER A 427 -21.74 26.75 -1.37
C SER A 427 -22.89 26.93 -0.39
N THR A 428 -23.11 28.16 0.05
CA THR A 428 -24.29 28.58 0.81
C THR A 428 -25.47 28.77 -0.13
N VAL A 429 -26.69 28.42 0.31
CA VAL A 429 -27.92 28.77 -0.41
C VAL A 429 -28.34 30.20 -0.01
N GLY A 430 -27.65 31.20 -0.57
CA GLY A 430 -27.86 32.61 -0.23
C GLY A 430 -27.62 32.93 1.25
N THR A 431 -28.51 33.72 1.85
CA THR A 431 -28.50 34.08 3.28
C THR A 431 -29.49 33.26 4.11
N LEU A 432 -30.11 32.21 3.54
CA LEU A 432 -31.02 31.35 4.29
C LEU A 432 -30.23 30.65 5.40
N LEU A 433 -30.57 30.94 6.67
CA LEU A 433 -29.86 30.46 7.86
C LEU A 433 -28.37 30.85 7.92
N SER A 434 -27.92 31.76 7.04
CA SER A 434 -26.52 32.17 6.90
C SER A 434 -26.38 33.69 6.94
N ASN A 435 -25.42 34.21 7.70
CA ASN A 435 -25.15 35.65 7.77
C ASN A 435 -24.16 36.16 6.71
N ALA A 436 -23.61 35.26 5.90
CA ALA A 436 -22.79 35.57 4.75
C ALA A 436 -22.97 34.51 3.67
N SER A 437 -22.77 34.91 2.41
CA SER A 437 -22.83 33.98 1.28
C SER A 437 -21.44 33.69 0.73
N PHE A 438 -21.17 32.44 0.38
CA PHE A 438 -19.95 32.08 -0.35
C PHE A 438 -20.14 30.87 -1.26
N SER A 439 -19.29 30.79 -2.27
CA SER A 439 -19.04 29.59 -3.06
C SER A 439 -17.54 29.37 -3.15
N GLN A 440 -17.08 28.20 -2.75
CA GLN A 440 -15.66 27.85 -2.67
C GLN A 440 -15.40 26.55 -3.42
N PHE A 441 -14.29 26.53 -4.17
CA PHE A 441 -13.74 25.32 -4.76
C PHE A 441 -12.29 25.15 -4.31
N THR A 442 -11.91 23.92 -4.00
CA THR A 442 -10.56 23.53 -3.58
C THR A 442 -10.12 22.27 -4.30
N ALA A 443 -8.83 22.22 -4.63
CA ALA A 443 -8.19 21.08 -5.25
C ALA A 443 -6.80 20.86 -4.63
N ASP A 444 -6.56 19.67 -4.11
CA ASP A 444 -5.27 19.24 -3.57
C ASP A 444 -4.79 18.00 -4.32
N ALA A 445 -3.51 18.00 -4.68
CA ALA A 445 -2.87 16.86 -5.32
C ALA A 445 -1.50 16.60 -4.68
N LYS A 446 -1.18 15.33 -4.48
CA LYS A 446 0.15 14.88 -4.08
C LYS A 446 0.55 13.66 -4.90
N TRP A 447 1.79 13.64 -5.38
CA TRP A 447 2.35 12.56 -6.17
C TRP A 447 3.74 12.21 -5.64
N ILE A 448 4.02 10.93 -5.54
CA ILE A 448 5.26 10.40 -4.99
C ILE A 448 5.77 9.31 -5.93
N ARG A 449 7.04 9.41 -6.33
CA ARG A 449 7.70 8.41 -7.16
C ARG A 449 9.14 8.17 -6.72
N ALA A 450 9.45 6.92 -6.41
CA ALA A 450 10.81 6.50 -6.15
C ALA A 450 11.57 6.21 -7.46
N PHE A 451 12.88 6.44 -7.45
CA PHE A 451 13.73 6.22 -8.62
C PHE A 451 15.20 5.99 -8.25
N GLY A 452 16.02 5.67 -9.25
CA GLY A 452 17.44 5.31 -9.10
C GLY A 452 17.64 3.89 -8.58
N GLU A 453 18.91 3.49 -8.43
CA GLU A 453 19.28 2.17 -7.94
C GLU A 453 18.65 1.88 -6.56
N ARG A 454 18.06 0.69 -6.43
CA ARG A 454 17.41 0.23 -5.19
C ARG A 454 16.30 1.17 -4.67
N SER A 455 15.76 2.05 -5.51
CA SER A 455 14.69 3.01 -5.17
C SER A 455 15.01 3.88 -3.95
N ARG A 456 16.25 4.33 -3.82
CA ARG A 456 16.71 5.17 -2.69
C ARG A 456 16.35 6.65 -2.81
N ASN A 457 15.98 7.11 -4.00
CA ASN A 457 15.55 8.49 -4.22
C ASN A 457 14.02 8.56 -4.32
N ARG A 458 13.41 9.64 -3.86
CA ARG A 458 11.98 9.94 -4.04
C ARG A 458 11.79 11.35 -4.53
N LEU A 459 10.98 11.52 -5.56
CA LEU A 459 10.44 12.80 -5.99
C LEU A 459 9.02 12.92 -5.45
N ILE A 460 8.75 14.01 -4.74
CA ILE A 460 7.45 14.35 -4.19
C ILE A 460 7.01 15.66 -4.82
N LEU A 461 5.84 15.65 -5.45
CA LEU A 461 5.19 16.84 -6.00
C LEU A 461 3.89 17.08 -5.24
N ARG A 462 3.63 18.31 -4.84
CA ARG A 462 2.39 18.72 -4.19
C ARG A 462 1.85 19.99 -4.82
N GLY A 463 0.54 20.05 -5.00
CA GLY A 463 -0.17 21.24 -5.43
C GLY A 463 -1.45 21.45 -4.62
N SER A 464 -1.76 22.70 -4.32
CA SER A 464 -3.02 23.12 -3.69
C SER A 464 -3.54 24.36 -4.40
N ALA A 465 -4.80 24.35 -4.80
CA ALA A 465 -5.47 25.46 -5.45
C ALA A 465 -6.83 25.70 -4.80
N GLY A 466 -7.24 26.97 -4.72
CA GLY A 466 -8.50 27.35 -4.10
C GLY A 466 -9.05 28.65 -4.64
N ILE A 467 -10.37 28.76 -4.75
CA ILE A 467 -11.08 29.97 -5.14
C ILE A 467 -12.35 30.11 -4.32
N THR A 468 -12.58 31.31 -3.79
CA THR A 468 -13.76 31.67 -3.00
C THR A 468 -14.40 32.91 -3.60
N ARG A 469 -15.67 32.79 -3.97
CA ARG A 469 -16.54 33.90 -4.37
C ARG A 469 -17.43 34.25 -3.19
N THR A 470 -17.39 35.51 -2.76
CA THR A 470 -18.20 36.03 -1.65
C THR A 470 -18.26 37.56 -1.73
N SER A 471 -19.44 38.12 -1.44
CA SER A 471 -19.65 39.56 -1.18
C SER A 471 -19.14 39.97 0.20
N ASP A 472 -19.13 39.05 1.17
CA ASP A 472 -19.00 39.32 2.60
C ASP A 472 -17.74 38.68 3.19
N PHE A 473 -16.57 38.94 2.60
CA PHE A 473 -15.31 38.30 2.98
C PHE A 473 -14.96 38.48 4.46
N SER A 474 -15.29 39.65 5.04
CA SER A 474 -15.08 39.94 6.46
C SER A 474 -15.87 39.02 7.38
N ALA A 475 -17.01 38.49 6.93
CA ALA A 475 -17.87 37.57 7.67
C ALA A 475 -17.45 36.10 7.50
N LEU A 476 -16.44 35.78 6.67
CA LEU A 476 -15.88 34.43 6.59
C LEU A 476 -14.89 34.20 7.74
N PRO A 477 -15.01 33.08 8.47
CA PRO A 477 -14.06 32.73 9.52
C PRO A 477 -12.71 32.28 8.90
N PRO A 478 -11.58 32.34 9.64
CA PRO A 478 -10.25 32.00 9.13
C PRO A 478 -10.17 30.62 8.45
N GLN A 479 -10.90 29.62 8.96
CA GLN A 479 -10.93 28.27 8.38
C GLN A 479 -11.58 28.18 6.99
N LEU A 480 -12.30 29.22 6.54
CA LEU A 480 -12.87 29.32 5.20
C LEU A 480 -12.15 30.36 4.32
N ARG A 481 -11.13 31.05 4.86
CA ARG A 481 -10.23 31.94 4.11
C ARG A 481 -8.98 31.18 3.70
N PHE A 482 -8.31 31.63 2.65
CA PHE A 482 -7.03 31.06 2.27
C PHE A 482 -5.86 31.81 2.89
N PHE A 483 -4.90 31.06 3.40
CA PHE A 483 -3.63 31.55 3.89
C PHE A 483 -2.52 30.66 3.34
N ALA A 484 -1.35 31.25 3.07
CA ALA A 484 -0.16 30.51 2.69
C ALA A 484 0.95 30.66 3.75
N GLY A 485 1.98 29.83 3.66
CA GLY A 485 3.09 29.76 4.62
C GLY A 485 2.93 28.65 5.67
N GLY A 486 4.04 28.03 6.06
CA GLY A 486 4.11 26.88 6.98
C GLY A 486 4.25 25.52 6.28
N ASP A 487 4.33 24.46 7.10
CA ASP A 487 4.75 23.10 6.71
C ASP A 487 4.01 22.48 5.52
N ARG A 488 2.72 22.80 5.38
CA ARG A 488 1.84 22.27 4.31
C ARG A 488 1.52 23.31 3.24
N SER A 489 2.27 24.41 3.17
CA SER A 489 2.04 25.49 2.20
C SER A 489 3.35 25.93 1.56
N VAL A 490 4.03 26.94 2.10
CA VAL A 490 5.32 27.42 1.61
C VAL A 490 6.27 27.40 2.80
N ARG A 491 7.13 26.38 2.87
CA ARG A 491 8.19 26.28 3.88
C ARG A 491 9.23 27.39 3.66
N GLY A 492 9.89 27.81 4.73
CA GLY A 492 10.66 29.04 4.80
C GLY A 492 9.85 30.26 5.26
N TYR A 493 8.52 30.15 5.34
CA TYR A 493 7.66 31.19 5.91
C TYR A 493 6.89 30.63 7.09
N GLY A 494 6.69 31.45 8.12
CA GLY A 494 5.85 31.12 9.26
C GLY A 494 4.42 30.75 8.87
N PHE A 495 3.76 29.95 9.71
CA PHE A 495 2.40 29.48 9.49
C PHE A 495 1.42 30.63 9.22
N GLN A 496 0.67 30.54 8.11
CA GLN A 496 -0.34 31.52 7.67
C GLN A 496 0.16 32.97 7.50
N SER A 497 1.47 33.18 7.34
CA SER A 497 2.07 34.51 7.22
C SER A 497 1.97 35.15 5.83
N ILE A 498 1.56 34.39 4.81
CA ILE A 498 1.44 34.86 3.43
C ILE A 498 -0.04 35.06 3.07
N GLY A 499 -0.39 36.29 2.68
CA GLY A 499 -1.71 36.63 2.16
C GLY A 499 -1.93 38.15 2.05
N PRO A 500 -3.12 38.58 1.59
CA PRO A 500 -3.52 39.98 1.60
C PRO A 500 -3.46 40.58 2.99
N ARG A 501 -3.11 41.86 3.05
CA ARG A 501 -3.00 42.63 4.29
C ARG A 501 -4.06 43.71 4.36
N ASN A 502 -4.59 44.00 5.54
CA ASN A 502 -5.47 45.13 5.77
C ASN A 502 -4.68 46.46 5.87
N GLY A 503 -5.37 47.58 6.07
CA GLY A 503 -4.74 48.91 6.15
C GLY A 503 -3.69 49.06 7.27
N ALA A 504 -3.73 48.20 8.29
CA ALA A 504 -2.72 48.13 9.34
C ALA A 504 -1.53 47.19 9.02
N GLY A 505 -1.44 46.70 7.78
CA GLY A 505 -0.39 45.79 7.33
C GLY A 505 -0.49 44.37 7.93
N ARG A 506 -1.65 43.98 8.48
CA ARG A 506 -1.87 42.64 9.07
C ARG A 506 -2.47 41.68 8.06
N VAL A 507 -2.02 40.43 8.08
CA VAL A 507 -2.47 39.38 7.15
C VAL A 507 -3.88 38.95 7.52
N VAL A 508 -4.82 39.06 6.56
CA VAL A 508 -6.25 38.76 6.77
C VAL A 508 -6.77 37.59 5.94
N GLY A 509 -5.91 36.99 5.12
CA GLY A 509 -6.24 35.89 4.23
C GLY A 509 -6.80 36.36 2.87
N GLY A 510 -6.78 35.47 1.90
CA GLY A 510 -7.18 35.72 0.52
C GLY A 510 -8.42 34.94 0.09
N ARG A 511 -8.99 35.37 -1.04
CA ARG A 511 -10.09 34.67 -1.74
C ARG A 511 -9.59 33.53 -2.61
N ASN A 512 -8.34 33.57 -3.04
CA ASN A 512 -7.71 32.58 -3.90
C ASN A 512 -6.45 32.01 -3.26
N LEU A 513 -6.11 30.78 -3.59
CA LEU A 513 -4.88 30.10 -3.19
C LEU A 513 -4.29 29.39 -4.41
N LEU A 514 -2.98 29.52 -4.57
CA LEU A 514 -2.21 28.64 -5.45
C LEU A 514 -0.86 28.36 -4.81
N VAL A 515 -0.56 27.08 -4.61
CA VAL A 515 0.68 26.59 -4.00
C VAL A 515 1.16 25.38 -4.78
N ALA A 516 2.45 25.34 -5.07
CA ALA A 516 3.16 24.20 -5.64
C ALA A 516 4.43 23.93 -4.82
N SER A 517 4.81 22.66 -4.72
CA SER A 517 5.97 22.23 -3.96
C SER A 517 6.61 21.03 -4.64
N THR A 518 7.93 21.11 -4.78
CA THR A 518 8.78 20.04 -5.30
C THR A 518 9.78 19.68 -4.22
N GLU A 519 9.83 18.40 -3.86
CA GLU A 519 10.74 17.86 -2.86
C GLU A 519 11.44 16.61 -3.39
N MET A 520 12.75 16.57 -3.17
CA MET A 520 13.62 15.48 -3.54
C MET A 520 14.21 14.89 -2.28
N GLU A 521 13.96 13.60 -2.03
CA GLU A 521 14.52 12.86 -0.90
C GLU A 521 15.57 11.85 -1.38
N HIS A 522 16.62 11.68 -0.58
CA HIS A 522 17.64 10.64 -0.77
C HIS A 522 17.85 9.86 0.54
N TYR A 523 17.71 8.54 0.49
CA TYR A 523 17.88 7.65 1.65
C TYR A 523 19.24 6.95 1.64
N PHE A 524 20.06 7.26 2.65
CA PHE A 524 21.36 6.63 2.87
C PHE A 524 21.23 5.24 3.48
N THR A 525 20.23 5.05 4.34
CA THR A 525 19.90 3.77 4.98
C THR A 525 18.42 3.45 4.78
N ARG A 526 17.95 2.29 5.26
CA ARG A 526 16.52 1.96 5.22
C ARG A 526 15.62 2.90 6.05
N ARG A 527 16.21 3.69 6.97
CA ARG A 527 15.46 4.53 7.92
C ARG A 527 15.80 6.01 7.86
N TRP A 528 16.99 6.37 7.38
CA TRP A 528 17.49 7.74 7.37
C TRP A 528 17.69 8.25 5.96
N GLY A 529 17.21 9.46 5.72
CA GLY A 529 17.42 10.20 4.49
C GLY A 529 17.52 11.70 4.72
N MET A 530 17.88 12.39 3.65
CA MET A 530 17.83 13.84 3.56
C MET A 530 16.78 14.25 2.53
N ALA A 531 16.34 15.50 2.59
CA ALA A 531 15.46 16.11 1.63
C ALA A 531 15.99 17.49 1.22
N ALA A 532 15.69 17.89 -0.01
CA ALA A 532 15.78 19.25 -0.48
C ALA A 532 14.44 19.63 -1.10
N PHE A 533 13.96 20.84 -0.84
CA PHE A 533 12.66 21.29 -1.34
C PHE A 533 12.69 22.72 -1.85
N VAL A 534 11.77 22.99 -2.78
CA VAL A 534 11.40 24.34 -3.21
C VAL A 534 9.87 24.41 -3.23
N ASP A 535 9.34 25.35 -2.48
CA ASP A 535 7.92 25.64 -2.39
C ASP A 535 7.65 27.03 -2.96
N ALA A 536 6.58 27.16 -3.74
CA ALA A 536 6.16 28.43 -4.32
C ALA A 536 4.65 28.58 -4.20
N GLY A 537 4.17 29.69 -3.65
CA GLY A 537 2.73 29.90 -3.54
C GLY A 537 2.33 31.23 -2.94
N ASN A 538 1.04 31.54 -3.04
CA ASN A 538 0.46 32.72 -2.43
C ASN A 538 -1.03 32.53 -2.15
N ALA A 539 -1.53 33.21 -1.12
CA ALA A 539 -2.95 33.52 -0.96
C ALA A 539 -3.19 34.95 -1.45
N PHE A 540 -4.20 35.16 -2.28
CA PHE A 540 -4.40 36.44 -2.97
C PHE A 540 -5.87 36.76 -3.19
N THR A 541 -6.14 37.98 -3.67
CA THR A 541 -7.47 38.46 -4.04
C THR A 541 -7.40 39.01 -5.46
N GLY A 542 -8.42 38.71 -6.28
CA GLY A 542 -8.42 39.11 -7.68
C GLY A 542 -7.54 38.19 -8.54
N THR A 543 -6.91 38.74 -9.56
CA THR A 543 -6.12 38.00 -10.56
C THR A 543 -4.60 38.25 -10.47
N ASP A 544 -4.15 39.23 -9.68
CA ASP A 544 -2.72 39.51 -9.48
C ASP A 544 -2.10 38.43 -8.57
N TYR A 545 -1.50 37.42 -9.21
CA TYR A 545 -0.81 36.33 -8.53
C TYR A 545 0.70 36.59 -8.52
N ARG A 546 1.26 36.77 -7.32
CA ARG A 546 2.70 36.92 -7.10
C ARG A 546 3.18 35.83 -6.15
N PRO A 547 3.86 34.78 -6.63
CA PRO A 547 4.29 33.68 -5.76
C PRO A 547 5.35 34.14 -4.76
N ARG A 548 5.23 33.67 -3.52
CA ARG A 548 6.32 33.70 -2.54
C ARG A 548 7.03 32.36 -2.60
N ILE A 549 8.36 32.41 -2.64
CA ILE A 549 9.21 31.23 -2.83
C ILE A 549 9.98 31.00 -1.54
N GLY A 550 10.00 29.74 -1.10
CA GLY A 550 10.87 29.29 -0.02
C GLY A 550 11.58 28.01 -0.41
N ALA A 551 12.83 27.87 0.02
CA ALA A 551 13.66 26.72 -0.29
C ALA A 551 14.42 26.27 0.95
N GLY A 552 14.76 24.99 1.00
CA GLY A 552 15.40 24.44 2.18
C GLY A 552 15.85 23.00 2.07
N LEU A 553 16.38 22.53 3.19
CA LEU A 553 16.89 21.17 3.38
C LEU A 553 16.20 20.54 4.58
N GLY A 554 16.21 19.22 4.63
CA GLY A 554 15.63 18.50 5.75
C GLY A 554 16.18 17.12 5.97
N VAL A 555 15.82 16.55 7.11
CA VAL A 555 16.13 15.19 7.53
C VAL A 555 14.85 14.37 7.56
N ARG A 556 14.95 13.12 7.13
CA ARG A 556 13.86 12.14 7.12
C ARG A 556 14.24 10.97 7.98
N TRP A 557 13.39 10.64 8.94
CA TRP A 557 13.55 9.47 9.78
C TRP A 557 12.28 8.61 9.79
N LEU A 558 12.38 7.38 9.30
CA LEU A 558 11.35 6.36 9.47
C LEU A 558 11.51 5.77 10.87
N SER A 559 10.79 6.35 11.82
CA SER A 559 10.70 5.84 13.19
C SER A 559 9.71 4.67 13.27
N PRO A 560 9.74 3.86 14.35
CA PRO A 560 8.75 2.80 14.56
C PRO A 560 7.29 3.29 14.64
N VAL A 561 7.08 4.58 14.94
CA VAL A 561 5.74 5.19 15.13
C VAL A 561 5.30 6.04 13.92
N GLY A 562 6.11 6.12 12.86
CA GLY A 562 5.81 6.88 11.65
C GLY A 562 7.00 7.69 11.12
N MET A 563 6.81 8.36 9.98
CA MET A 563 7.82 9.23 9.40
C MET A 563 7.90 10.55 10.16
N ILE A 564 9.12 10.94 10.52
CA ILE A 564 9.46 12.25 11.08
C ILE A 564 10.21 13.05 10.00
N ARG A 565 9.71 14.26 9.73
CA ARG A 565 10.31 15.21 8.80
C ARG A 565 10.72 16.46 9.57
N VAL A 566 12.02 16.75 9.58
CA VAL A 566 12.58 17.97 10.15
C VAL A 566 13.16 18.78 9.01
N ASP A 567 12.55 19.92 8.72
CA ASP A 567 12.85 20.75 7.57
C ASP A 567 13.30 22.13 8.05
N VAL A 568 14.28 22.71 7.38
CA VAL A 568 14.79 24.05 7.62
C VAL A 568 14.71 24.81 6.30
N GLY A 569 13.93 25.89 6.26
CA GLY A 569 13.69 26.67 5.05
C GLY A 569 13.96 28.16 5.24
N THR A 570 14.21 28.86 4.15
CA THR A 570 14.35 30.33 4.11
C THR A 570 13.49 30.90 2.99
N PRO A 571 12.92 32.11 3.14
CA PRO A 571 12.37 32.88 2.04
C PRO A 571 13.44 33.14 0.98
N ILE A 572 13.04 33.13 -0.29
CA ILE A 572 13.90 33.41 -1.44
C ILE A 572 13.40 34.67 -2.14
N HIS A 573 14.27 35.69 -2.27
CA HIS A 573 13.98 36.97 -2.92
C HIS A 573 12.74 37.70 -2.35
N ASP A 574 12.61 37.79 -1.03
CA ASP A 574 11.56 38.56 -0.35
C ASP A 574 12.15 39.70 0.49
N ALA A 575 11.73 40.93 0.21
CA ALA A 575 12.15 42.11 0.97
C ALA A 575 11.56 42.17 2.39
N ASN A 576 10.43 41.49 2.63
CA ASN A 576 9.67 41.57 3.87
C ASN A 576 9.77 40.31 4.74
N ALA A 577 10.45 39.27 4.26
CA ALA A 577 10.62 38.01 4.98
C ALA A 577 12.07 37.55 4.87
N HIS A 578 12.69 37.29 6.02
CA HIS A 578 14.08 36.89 6.14
C HIS A 578 14.25 35.94 7.32
N GLY A 579 15.36 35.22 7.36
CA GLY A 579 15.66 34.28 8.43
C GLY A 579 15.29 32.84 8.10
N ILE A 580 15.61 31.97 9.05
CA ILE A 580 15.46 30.54 8.94
C ILE A 580 14.22 30.10 9.72
N GLU A 581 13.35 29.33 9.08
CA GLU A 581 12.17 28.71 9.68
C GLU A 581 12.39 27.21 9.84
N LEU A 582 12.10 26.71 11.04
CA LEU A 582 12.05 25.28 11.33
C LEU A 582 10.63 24.77 11.03
N HIS A 583 10.55 23.59 10.43
CA HIS A 583 9.33 22.89 10.06
C HIS A 583 9.42 21.44 10.58
N LEU A 584 8.37 20.96 11.24
CA LEU A 584 8.38 19.67 11.90
C LEU A 584 7.04 18.97 11.69
N VAL A 585 7.09 17.83 11.00
CA VAL A 585 5.90 17.04 10.67
C VAL A 585 6.12 15.58 11.06
N ILE A 586 5.16 15.02 11.79
CA ILE A 586 5.10 13.60 12.11
C ILE A 586 3.81 13.04 11.53
N GLY A 587 3.91 11.99 10.70
CA GLY A 587 2.74 11.33 10.14
C GLY A 587 2.97 10.66 8.78
N PRO A 588 1.91 10.10 8.20
CA PRO A 588 1.98 9.37 6.93
C PRO A 588 2.27 10.30 5.74
N ASP A 589 2.59 9.69 4.59
CA ASP A 589 2.87 10.39 3.35
C ASP A 589 1.63 10.87 2.59
N LEU A 590 0.59 10.04 2.49
CA LEU A 590 -0.62 10.30 1.69
C LEU A 590 -1.89 10.14 2.51
#